data_AF-A0A4W5M4J8-F1
#
_entry.id   AF-A0A4W5M4J8-F1
#
_cell.length_a   1.000
_cell.length_b   1.000
_cell.length_c   1.000
_cell.angle_alpha   90.00
_cell.angle_beta   90.00
_cell.angle_gamma   90.00
#
_symmetry.space_group_name_H-M   'P 1'
#
loop_
_entity.id
_entity.type
_entity.pdbx_description
1 polymer ?
#
loop_
_entity_poly.entity_id
_entity_poly.type
_entity_poly.pdbx_seq_one_letter_code
_entity_poly.pdbx_strand_id
1 'polypeptide(L)'
;MTILAHDLLWHRTNSNSQRLSISMEGMTVFQLLHWNGTLKILRERQCSRQSVIGYYLQRGLDASMRSSMALDWLGREQQTPRQLRMELRAAQRELDVARRHGNELRFYKEKTEILSLALSQEFTHQPHTDIHGPHTDSQESPEPHIHHQ
;
A
#
# COMPACT_ATOMS: atom_id res chain seq x y z
N MET A 1 23.49 1.80 13.41
CA MET A 1 23.02 0.38 13.43
C MET A 1 21.58 0.44 12.92
N THR A 2 21.20 0.05 11.69
CA THR A 2 21.19 -1.31 11.13
C THR A 2 21.03 -1.28 9.59
N ILE A 3 21.82 -0.48 8.86
CA ILE A 3 21.82 -0.52 7.37
C ILE A 3 22.84 -1.55 6.84
N LEU A 4 23.84 -1.91 7.63
CA LEU A 4 24.90 -2.86 7.24
C LEU A 4 24.49 -4.34 7.18
N ALA A 5 23.26 -4.68 7.61
CA ALA A 5 22.77 -6.07 7.55
C ALA A 5 22.12 -6.44 6.20
N HIS A 6 21.68 -5.44 5.42
CA HIS A 6 21.09 -5.69 4.09
C HIS A 6 22.14 -5.99 3.01
N ASP A 7 23.38 -5.50 3.16
CA ASP A 7 24.46 -5.76 2.19
C ASP A 7 25.07 -7.17 2.31
N LEU A 8 25.07 -7.77 3.52
CA LEU A 8 25.76 -9.04 3.75
C LEU A 8 24.91 -10.29 3.45
N LEU A 9 23.58 -10.19 3.41
CA LEU A 9 22.72 -11.34 3.11
C LEU A 9 22.51 -11.55 1.60
N TRP A 10 22.69 -10.52 0.77
CA TRP A 10 22.63 -10.67 -0.69
C TRP A 10 23.94 -11.23 -1.27
N HIS A 11 25.10 -10.77 -0.78
CA HIS A 11 26.40 -11.16 -1.33
C HIS A 11 26.84 -12.62 -1.02
N ARG A 12 26.29 -13.29 -0.01
CA ARG A 12 26.72 -14.64 0.43
C ARG A 12 26.07 -15.82 -0.32
N THR A 13 25.19 -15.58 -1.28
CA THR A 13 24.52 -16.67 -2.04
C THR A 13 24.97 -16.77 -3.50
N ASN A 14 26.11 -16.19 -3.86
CA ASN A 14 26.63 -16.26 -5.23
C ASN A 14 27.78 -17.26 -5.36
N SER A 15 27.42 -18.55 -5.39
CA SER A 15 28.20 -19.54 -6.13
C SER A 15 27.37 -19.99 -7.32
N ASN A 16 27.87 -19.61 -8.51
CA ASN A 16 27.54 -20.11 -9.84
C ASN A 16 26.28 -19.54 -10.54
N SER A 17 26.56 -18.52 -11.37
CA SER A 17 26.02 -18.37 -12.74
C SER A 17 24.57 -17.92 -12.99
N GLN A 18 23.99 -17.05 -12.16
CA GLN A 18 22.85 -16.20 -12.56
C GLN A 18 22.99 -14.79 -11.98
N ARG A 19 23.92 -14.01 -12.52
CA ARG A 19 24.10 -12.59 -12.18
C ARG A 19 23.06 -11.77 -12.95
N LEU A 20 21.78 -11.91 -12.60
CA LEU A 20 20.79 -10.87 -12.90
C LEU A 20 21.28 -9.61 -12.19
N SER A 21 21.88 -8.70 -12.95
CA SER A 21 22.25 -7.38 -12.44
C SER A 21 20.96 -6.72 -11.98
N ILE A 22 20.69 -6.74 -10.68
CA ILE A 22 19.54 -6.04 -10.13
C ILE A 22 19.75 -4.57 -10.46
N SER A 23 18.95 -4.06 -11.40
CA SER A 23 18.85 -2.64 -11.67
C SER A 23 18.52 -1.91 -10.37
N MET A 24 18.91 -0.63 -10.26
CA MET A 24 18.48 0.23 -9.14
C MET A 24 16.96 0.19 -8.92
N GLU A 25 16.18 -0.02 -9.98
CA GLU A 25 14.74 -0.24 -9.90
C GLU A 25 14.37 -1.53 -9.16
N GLY A 26 15.07 -2.63 -9.45
CA GLY A 26 14.86 -3.90 -8.77
C GLY A 26 15.15 -3.82 -7.28
N MET A 27 16.20 -3.09 -6.88
CA MET A 27 16.51 -2.87 -5.47
C MET A 27 15.36 -2.17 -4.74
N THR A 28 14.78 -1.14 -5.36
CA THR A 28 13.62 -0.42 -4.82
C THR A 28 12.42 -1.36 -4.65
N VAL A 29 12.12 -2.18 -5.66
CA VAL A 29 11.00 -3.15 -5.58
C VAL A 29 11.21 -4.13 -4.42
N PHE A 30 12.42 -4.66 -4.23
CA PHE A 30 12.70 -5.55 -3.11
C PHE A 30 12.56 -4.86 -1.75
N GLN A 31 13.02 -3.62 -1.62
CA GLN A 31 12.87 -2.85 -0.38
C GLN A 31 11.39 -2.60 -0.05
N LEU A 32 10.56 -2.31 -1.07
CA LEU A 32 9.11 -2.13 -0.91
C LEU A 32 8.41 -3.43 -0.53
N LEU A 33 8.73 -4.55 -1.19
CA LEU A 33 8.16 -5.87 -0.86
C LEU A 33 8.55 -6.32 0.54
N HIS A 34 9.75 -5.94 1.00
CA HIS A 34 10.17 -6.19 2.36
C HIS A 34 9.35 -5.34 3.35
N TRP A 35 9.24 -4.03 3.08
CA TRP A 35 8.53 -3.07 3.92
C TRP A 35 7.04 -3.40 4.07
N ASN A 36 6.34 -3.75 2.98
CA ASN A 36 4.94 -4.14 3.06
C ASN A 36 4.75 -5.59 3.55
N GLY A 37 5.82 -6.37 3.74
CA GLY A 37 5.75 -7.73 4.25
C GLY A 37 5.41 -8.81 3.20
N THR A 38 5.23 -8.45 1.92
CA THR A 38 5.00 -9.43 0.85
C THR A 38 6.15 -10.43 0.74
N LEU A 39 7.41 -10.02 0.96
CA LEU A 39 8.53 -10.98 0.96
C LEU A 39 8.38 -12.07 2.03
N LYS A 40 7.82 -11.75 3.20
CA LYS A 40 7.58 -12.72 4.27
C LYS A 40 6.54 -13.75 3.81
N ILE A 41 5.44 -13.31 3.22
CA ILE A 41 4.37 -14.17 2.69
C ILE A 41 4.88 -15.06 1.57
N LEU A 42 5.66 -14.52 0.63
CA LEU A 42 6.25 -15.29 -0.46
C LEU A 42 7.20 -16.36 0.05
N ARG A 43 7.98 -16.06 1.09
CA ARG A 43 8.86 -17.03 1.75
C ARG A 43 8.05 -18.15 2.43
N GLU A 44 6.97 -17.80 3.13
CA GLU A 44 6.08 -18.78 3.78
C GLU A 44 5.38 -19.69 2.77
N ARG A 45 5.07 -19.17 1.58
CA ARG A 45 4.52 -19.92 0.44
C ARG A 45 5.56 -20.70 -0.36
N GLN A 46 6.81 -20.78 0.11
CA GLN A 46 7.91 -21.46 -0.57
C GLN A 46 8.14 -20.98 -2.02
N CYS A 47 7.84 -19.71 -2.31
CA CYS A 47 8.11 -19.15 -3.63
C CYS A 47 9.62 -19.10 -3.86
N SER A 48 10.07 -19.61 -5.01
CA SER A 48 11.50 -19.59 -5.34
C SER A 48 12.00 -18.15 -5.48
N ARG A 49 13.22 -17.90 -5.00
CA ARG A 49 13.86 -16.58 -5.13
C ARG A 49 13.96 -16.14 -6.59
N GLN A 50 14.27 -17.05 -7.51
CA GLN A 50 14.35 -16.73 -8.94
C GLN A 50 12.99 -16.36 -9.53
N SER A 51 11.92 -17.05 -9.13
CA SER A 51 10.55 -16.75 -9.58
C SER A 51 10.09 -15.38 -9.09
N VAL A 52 10.37 -15.05 -7.82
CA VAL A 52 10.07 -13.73 -7.25
C VAL A 52 10.87 -12.64 -7.99
N ILE A 53 12.18 -12.83 -8.14
CA ILE A 53 13.03 -11.90 -8.89
C ILE A 53 12.51 -11.70 -10.32
N GLY A 54 12.28 -12.77 -11.07
CA GLY A 54 11.82 -12.69 -12.45
C GLY A 54 10.48 -11.96 -12.58
N TYR A 55 9.51 -12.31 -11.72
CA TYR A 55 8.18 -11.69 -11.74
C TYR A 55 8.23 -10.18 -11.46
N TYR A 56 8.94 -9.77 -10.40
CA TYR A 56 8.97 -8.38 -9.95
C TYR A 56 9.92 -7.51 -10.77
N LEU A 57 11.05 -8.05 -11.25
CA LEU A 57 11.95 -7.30 -12.14
C LEU A 57 11.36 -7.09 -13.53
N GLN A 58 10.58 -8.04 -14.05
CA GLN A 58 9.97 -7.92 -15.38
C GLN A 58 8.84 -6.89 -15.39
N ARG A 59 8.06 -6.82 -14.31
CA ARG A 59 6.97 -5.83 -14.16
C ARG A 59 7.47 -4.45 -13.73
N GLY A 60 8.60 -4.39 -13.02
CA GLY A 60 9.08 -3.15 -12.43
C GLY A 60 8.10 -2.62 -11.38
N LEU A 61 8.30 -1.37 -10.98
CA LEU A 61 7.38 -0.69 -10.08
C LEU A 61 6.32 0.06 -10.90
N ASP A 62 5.32 -0.66 -11.40
CA ASP A 62 4.25 -0.10 -12.22
C ASP A 62 3.08 0.44 -11.38
N ALA A 63 2.08 1.02 -12.05
CA ALA A 63 0.89 1.54 -11.40
C ALA A 63 0.06 0.44 -10.71
N SER A 64 0.04 -0.77 -11.27
CA SER A 64 -0.71 -1.91 -10.70
C SER A 64 -0.10 -2.36 -9.38
N MET A 65 1.22 -2.44 -9.29
CA MET A 65 1.95 -2.82 -8.08
C MET A 65 1.78 -1.78 -6.99
N ARG A 66 1.91 -0.48 -7.31
CA ARG A 66 1.61 0.60 -6.36
C ARG A 66 0.19 0.52 -5.83
N SER A 67 -0.77 0.27 -6.73
CA SER A 67 -2.19 0.13 -6.36
C SER A 67 -2.44 -1.08 -5.47
N SER A 68 -1.82 -2.24 -5.78
CA SER A 68 -1.92 -3.44 -4.95
C SER A 68 -1.34 -3.20 -3.54
N MET A 69 -0.19 -2.53 -3.44
CA MET A 69 0.39 -2.19 -2.13
C MET A 69 -0.45 -1.16 -1.38
N ALA A 70 -1.07 -0.21 -2.07
CA ALA A 70 -1.97 0.76 -1.46
C ALA A 70 -3.22 0.07 -0.86
N LEU A 71 -3.79 -0.91 -1.56
CA LEU A 71 -4.90 -1.73 -1.05
C LEU A 71 -4.49 -2.54 0.19
N ASP A 72 -3.28 -3.11 0.23
CA ASP A 72 -2.77 -3.80 1.42
C ASP A 72 -2.71 -2.86 2.64
N TRP A 73 -2.33 -1.60 2.42
CA TRP A 73 -2.29 -0.58 3.48
C TRP A 73 -3.68 -0.14 3.92
N LEU A 74 -4.64 -0.03 3.01
CA LEU A 74 -6.05 0.19 3.36
C LEU A 74 -6.63 -0.94 4.22
N GLY A 75 -6.33 -2.19 3.85
CA GLY A 75 -6.74 -3.36 4.62
C GLY A 75 -6.17 -3.36 6.05
N ARG A 76 -5.00 -2.76 6.27
CA ARG A 76 -4.41 -2.55 7.60
C ARG A 76 -5.06 -1.42 8.37
N GLU A 77 -5.37 -0.31 7.69
CA GLU A 77 -6.07 0.83 8.31
C GLU A 77 -7.44 0.41 8.87
N GLN A 78 -8.16 -0.47 8.17
CA GLN A 78 -9.43 -1.03 8.64
C GLN A 78 -9.28 -1.86 9.92
N GLN A 79 -8.15 -2.54 10.09
CA GLN A 79 -7.85 -3.35 11.29
C GLN A 79 -7.29 -2.50 12.42
N THR A 80 -6.47 -1.51 12.10
CA THR A 80 -5.79 -0.62 13.03
C THR A 80 -5.95 0.82 12.56
N PRO A 81 -6.96 1.54 13.08
CA PRO A 81 -7.23 2.92 12.66
C PRO A 81 -6.03 3.85 12.90
N ARG A 82 -5.85 4.81 12.00
CA ARG A 82 -4.80 5.84 11.96
C ARG A 82 -3.39 5.32 11.62
N GLN A 83 -3.21 4.03 11.40
CA GLN A 83 -1.91 3.44 11.07
C GLN A 83 -1.34 4.02 9.77
N LEU A 84 -2.17 4.13 8.72
CA LEU A 84 -1.81 4.66 7.41
C LEU A 84 -1.30 6.11 7.51
N ARG A 85 -2.05 6.97 8.21
CA ARG A 85 -1.66 8.40 8.39
C ARG A 85 -0.38 8.53 9.23
N MET A 86 -0.19 7.65 10.22
CA MET A 86 1.04 7.60 11.01
C MET A 86 2.24 7.17 10.18
N GLU A 87 2.09 6.11 9.39
CA GLU A 87 3.15 5.59 8.51
C GLU A 87 3.51 6.60 7.43
N LEU A 88 2.54 7.30 6.82
CA LEU A 88 2.83 8.35 5.84
C LEU A 88 3.68 9.47 6.45
N ARG A 89 3.34 9.93 7.67
CA ARG A 89 4.14 10.94 8.36
C ARG A 89 5.55 10.43 8.68
N ALA A 90 5.71 9.15 9.01
CA ALA A 90 7.02 8.55 9.21
C ALA A 90 7.82 8.50 7.90
N ALA A 91 7.20 8.03 6.81
CA ALA A 91 7.80 7.97 5.48
C ALA A 91 8.28 9.36 5.00
N GLN A 92 7.48 10.40 5.21
CA GLN A 92 7.85 11.76 4.84
C GLN A 92 9.07 12.26 5.63
N ARG A 93 9.12 11.98 6.93
CA ARG A 93 10.30 12.32 7.76
C ARG A 93 11.53 11.55 7.33
N GLU A 94 11.40 10.27 7.02
CA GLU A 94 12.49 9.44 6.50
C GLU A 94 13.02 9.98 5.16
N LEU A 95 12.13 10.40 4.26
CA LEU A 95 12.50 11.05 3.00
C LEU A 95 13.28 12.34 3.23
N ASP A 96 12.84 13.19 4.16
CA ASP A 96 13.54 14.44 4.47
C ASP A 96 14.90 14.19 5.11
N VAL A 97 15.01 13.19 5.99
CA VAL A 97 16.29 12.75 6.56
C VAL A 97 17.20 12.26 5.44
N ALA A 98 16.73 11.38 4.56
CA ALA A 98 17.52 10.86 3.45
C ALA A 98 18.00 11.98 2.51
N ARG A 99 17.13 12.96 2.22
CA ARG A 99 17.48 14.14 1.42
C ARG A 99 18.61 14.94 2.04
N ARG A 100 18.57 15.19 3.35
CA ARG A 100 19.61 15.96 4.05
C ARG A 100 20.97 15.25 4.06
N HIS A 101 20.98 13.92 4.08
CA HIS A 101 22.21 13.12 4.08
C HIS A 101 22.74 12.81 2.67
N GLY A 102 22.04 13.24 1.61
CA GLY A 102 22.41 12.90 0.24
C GLY A 102 22.23 11.41 -0.09
N ASN A 103 21.35 10.72 0.63
CA ASN A 103 21.06 9.30 0.40
C ASN A 103 20.21 9.10 -0.87
N GLU A 104 20.18 7.87 -1.37
CA GLU A 104 19.26 7.48 -2.44
C GLU A 104 17.80 7.71 -2.00
N LEU A 105 17.04 8.45 -2.82
CA LEU A 105 15.68 8.88 -2.49
C LEU A 105 14.58 8.00 -3.09
N ARG A 106 14.91 7.09 -4.00
CA ARG A 106 13.93 6.36 -4.82
C ARG A 106 12.96 5.57 -3.95
N PHE A 107 13.48 4.73 -3.05
CA PHE A 107 12.67 3.99 -2.09
C PHE A 107 11.75 4.89 -1.25
N TYR A 108 12.27 5.98 -0.70
CA TYR A 108 11.49 6.88 0.16
C TYR A 108 10.39 7.62 -0.60
N LYS A 109 10.64 8.01 -1.85
CA LYS A 109 9.63 8.61 -2.73
C LYS A 109 8.52 7.61 -3.03
N GLU A 110 8.86 6.42 -3.46
CA GLU A 110 7.88 5.37 -3.79
C GLU A 110 7.06 4.95 -2.57
N LYS A 111 7.71 4.80 -1.41
CA LYS A 111 7.03 4.55 -0.12
C LYS A 111 5.99 5.64 0.18
N THR A 112 6.36 6.91 -0.01
CA THR A 112 5.47 8.06 0.21
C THR A 112 4.32 8.10 -0.80
N GLU A 113 4.58 7.81 -2.07
CA GLU A 113 3.58 7.76 -3.12
C GLU A 113 2.54 6.65 -2.89
N ILE A 114 2.97 5.45 -2.52
CA ILE A 114 2.07 4.32 -2.21
C ILE A 114 1.14 4.65 -1.04
N LEU A 115 1.67 5.25 0.03
CA LEU A 115 0.87 5.64 1.19
C LEU A 115 -0.10 6.79 0.89
N SER A 116 0.33 7.75 0.06
CA SER A 116 -0.52 8.84 -0.41
C SER A 116 -1.65 8.34 -1.30
N LEU A 117 -1.35 7.37 -2.18
CA LEU A 117 -2.33 6.68 -3.00
C LEU A 117 -3.36 5.95 -2.13
N ALA A 118 -2.91 5.18 -1.13
CA ALA A 118 -3.82 4.52 -0.19
C ALA A 118 -4.75 5.50 0.52
N LEU A 119 -4.24 6.65 0.98
CA LEU A 119 -5.08 7.67 1.59
C LEU A 119 -6.11 8.24 0.61
N SER A 120 -5.71 8.54 -0.63
CA SER A 120 -6.65 9.04 -1.64
C SER A 120 -7.81 8.07 -1.91
N GLN A 121 -7.51 6.77 -1.88
CA GLN A 121 -8.49 5.70 -2.05
C GLN A 121 -9.41 5.57 -0.81
N GLU A 122 -8.89 5.78 0.40
CA GLU A 122 -9.70 5.82 1.64
C GLU A 122 -10.82 6.86 1.55
N PHE A 123 -10.48 8.09 1.15
CA PHE A 123 -11.46 9.17 0.97
C PHE A 123 -12.50 8.87 -0.12
N THR A 124 -12.15 8.05 -1.12
CA THR A 124 -13.08 7.67 -2.20
C THR A 124 -14.04 6.56 -1.75
N HIS A 125 -13.61 5.73 -0.79
CA HIS A 125 -14.37 4.59 -0.29
C HIS A 125 -15.21 4.87 0.95
N GLN A 126 -15.17 6.08 1.54
CA GLN A 126 -16.19 6.48 2.51
C GLN A 126 -17.55 6.54 1.80
N PRO A 127 -18.48 5.61 2.05
CA PRO A 127 -19.85 5.84 1.67
C PRO A 127 -20.32 7.01 2.52
N HIS A 128 -20.90 8.02 1.87
CA HIS A 128 -21.71 9.03 2.52
C HIS A 128 -22.73 8.26 3.40
N THR A 129 -22.56 8.27 4.72
CA THR A 129 -23.60 7.82 5.64
C THR A 129 -24.69 8.87 5.55
N ASP A 130 -25.60 8.68 4.60
CA ASP A 130 -26.87 9.37 4.58
C ASP A 130 -27.62 9.01 5.86
N ILE A 131 -27.59 9.95 6.79
CA ILE A 131 -28.44 10.04 7.96
C ILE A 131 -29.88 10.14 7.44
N HIS A 132 -30.55 9.01 7.21
CA HIS A 132 -32.01 8.95 7.18
C HIS A 132 -32.49 8.36 8.50
N GLY A 133 -32.94 9.24 9.40
CA GLY A 133 -33.51 8.88 10.70
C GLY A 133 -34.81 8.07 10.58
N PRO A 134 -35.22 7.38 11.66
CA PRO A 134 -36.43 6.58 11.65
C PRO A 134 -37.65 7.51 11.75
N HIS A 135 -38.36 7.71 10.65
CA HIS A 135 -39.72 8.25 10.72
C HIS A 135 -40.67 7.12 11.10
N THR A 136 -41.07 7.15 12.37
CA THR A 136 -42.10 6.31 12.96
C THR A 136 -43.44 6.65 12.33
N ASP A 137 -44.11 5.60 11.86
CA ASP A 137 -45.51 5.58 11.42
C ASP A 137 -46.46 6.06 12.53
N SER A 138 -47.43 6.92 12.16
CA SER A 138 -48.77 7.01 12.78
C SER A 138 -49.65 8.02 12.03
N GLN A 139 -50.60 7.47 11.25
CA GLN A 139 -52.05 7.71 11.42
C GLN A 139 -52.65 9.06 10.99
N GLU A 140 -53.47 9.04 9.93
CA GLU A 140 -54.94 9.27 9.98
C GLU A 140 -55.53 9.46 8.58
N SER A 141 -56.52 8.63 8.22
CA SER A 141 -57.45 8.80 7.09
C SER A 141 -58.70 9.53 7.62
N PRO A 142 -59.40 10.39 6.85
CA PRO A 142 -60.46 9.85 5.98
C PRO A 142 -60.67 10.59 4.63
N GLU A 143 -61.33 9.90 3.70
CA GLU A 143 -61.92 10.44 2.47
C GLU A 143 -62.82 11.68 2.73
N PRO A 144 -63.06 12.50 1.70
CA PRO A 144 -64.40 12.45 1.12
C PRO A 144 -64.43 12.51 -0.41
N HIS A 145 -65.32 11.71 -0.98
CA HIS A 145 -65.98 11.98 -2.25
C HIS A 145 -66.59 13.39 -2.25
N ILE A 146 -66.48 14.16 -3.36
CA ILE A 146 -67.60 14.85 -4.05
C ILE A 146 -67.09 15.44 -5.40
N HIS A 147 -67.86 15.07 -6.43
CA HIS A 147 -68.21 15.67 -7.73
C HIS A 147 -67.80 17.11 -8.12
N HIS A 148 -67.81 17.31 -9.47
CA HIS A 148 -67.78 18.49 -10.35
C HIS A 148 -66.50 18.50 -11.22
N GLN A 149 -66.56 18.42 -12.55
CA GLN A 149 -67.52 18.97 -13.51
C GLN A 149 -67.57 18.10 -14.78
#